data_AF-C1E0T3-F1
#
_entry.id   AF-C1E0T3-F1
#
_cell.length_a   1.000
_cell.length_b   1.000
_cell.length_c   1.000
_cell.angle_alpha   90.00
_cell.angle_beta   90.00
_cell.angle_gamma   90.00
#
_symmetry.space_group_name_H-M   'P 1'
#
loop_
_entity.id
_entity.type
_entity.pdbx_description
1 polymer ?
#
loop_
_entity_poly.entity_id
_entity_poly.type
_entity_poly.pdbx_seq_one_letter_code
_entity_poly.pdbx_strand_id
1 'polypeptide(L)'
;MEKTTIWRPNVRIDIEDVVADAEVADEVNDASLTKKGTKRKRAHVGPCEHGVKYRSYCKVCSACSHGRRRSTCKECGGASICEHGRVRSQCKECGGSEICEHGRRRSLCKECGGGSICEHGRQRSQCKECGGGSICEHGRRRSTCKECGGGSICEHGRRRFRCKECGKEC
;
A
#
# COMPACT_ATOMS: atom_id res chain seq x y z
N MET A 1 38.02 24.24 -19.54
CA MET A 1 36.55 24.24 -19.65
C MET A 1 36.02 23.12 -18.80
N GLU A 2 35.13 23.47 -17.87
CA GLU A 2 34.68 22.69 -16.72
C GLU A 2 33.88 21.45 -17.18
N LYS A 3 34.19 20.28 -16.60
CA LYS A 3 33.50 19.03 -16.93
C LYS A 3 32.31 18.85 -15.99
N THR A 4 31.12 19.26 -16.44
CA THR A 4 29.87 19.03 -15.71
C THR A 4 29.50 17.54 -15.79
N THR A 5 29.25 16.93 -14.63
CA THR A 5 28.90 15.51 -14.53
C THR A 5 27.39 15.37 -14.68
N ILE A 6 26.94 14.80 -15.80
CA ILE A 6 25.51 14.52 -16.05
C ILE A 6 25.19 13.11 -15.56
N TRP A 7 24.30 13.00 -14.57
CA TRP A 7 23.76 11.73 -14.08
C TRP A 7 22.58 11.27 -14.94
N ARG A 8 22.67 10.08 -15.55
CA ARG A 8 21.56 9.43 -16.27
C ARG A 8 21.33 8.02 -15.74
N PRO A 9 20.14 7.68 -15.21
CA PRO A 9 19.80 6.31 -14.85
C PRO A 9 19.33 5.57 -16.11
N ASN A 10 19.97 4.43 -16.35
CA ASN A 10 19.71 3.44 -17.40
C ASN A 10 19.99 3.87 -18.87
N VAL A 11 20.77 3.00 -19.51
CA VAL A 11 21.16 2.93 -20.93
C VAL A 11 22.33 3.85 -21.32
N ARG A 12 23.51 3.25 -21.52
CA ARG A 12 24.60 3.81 -22.32
C ARG A 12 24.59 3.09 -23.67
N ILE A 13 24.17 3.79 -24.71
CA ILE A 13 24.57 3.51 -26.09
C ILE A 13 25.27 4.80 -26.51
N ASP A 14 26.53 4.68 -26.92
CA ASP A 14 27.27 5.79 -27.51
C ASP A 14 26.79 5.93 -28.96
N ILE A 15 26.24 7.10 -29.30
CA ILE A 15 25.90 7.45 -30.68
C ILE A 15 27.05 8.33 -31.16
N GLU A 16 27.92 7.77 -32.00
CA GLU A 16 28.93 8.55 -32.72
C GLU A 16 28.31 9.07 -34.02
N ASP A 17 28.26 10.39 -34.15
CA ASP A 17 27.86 11.08 -35.38
C ASP A 17 28.94 10.85 -36.45
N VAL A 18 28.61 10.12 -37.52
CA VAL A 18 29.42 10.08 -38.74
C VAL A 18 28.53 10.28 -39.97
N VAL A 19 28.81 11.40 -40.64
CA VAL A 19 28.36 11.79 -41.97
C VAL A 19 29.10 10.99 -43.06
N ALA A 20 28.43 10.91 -44.21
CA ALA A 20 28.94 10.61 -45.57
C ALA A 20 29.00 9.13 -46.01
N ASP A 21 28.05 8.81 -46.88
CA ASP A 21 28.17 8.10 -48.17
C ASP A 21 28.97 6.78 -48.23
N ALA A 22 28.27 5.64 -48.13
CA ALA A 22 28.54 4.43 -48.92
C ALA A 22 27.48 3.35 -48.65
N GLU A 23 27.14 2.61 -49.70
CA GLU A 23 26.14 1.54 -49.73
C GLU A 23 26.42 0.45 -48.68
N VAL A 24 25.41 0.07 -47.88
CA VAL A 24 25.48 -1.13 -47.02
C VAL A 24 24.22 -1.96 -47.24
N ALA A 25 24.37 -3.00 -48.06
CA ALA A 25 23.60 -4.21 -47.91
C ALA A 25 24.28 -5.06 -46.84
N ASP A 26 23.69 -5.16 -45.65
CA ASP A 26 23.79 -6.35 -44.81
C ASP A 26 22.64 -6.33 -43.78
N GLU A 27 21.79 -7.36 -43.81
CA GLU A 27 20.76 -7.59 -42.81
C GLU A 27 21.42 -7.93 -41.47
N VAL A 28 21.68 -6.93 -40.62
CA VAL A 28 22.00 -7.18 -39.21
C VAL A 28 20.74 -7.60 -38.46
N ASN A 29 20.40 -8.89 -38.58
CA ASN A 29 19.53 -9.57 -37.63
C ASN A 29 20.29 -9.71 -36.30
N ASP A 30 20.34 -8.64 -35.51
CA ASP A 30 20.89 -8.69 -34.16
C ASP A 30 19.90 -9.41 -33.24
N ALA A 31 19.96 -10.74 -33.27
CA ALA A 31 19.28 -11.63 -32.33
C ALA A 31 19.79 -11.50 -30.88
N SER A 32 20.60 -10.48 -30.57
CA SER A 32 21.26 -10.33 -29.27
C SER A 32 20.37 -9.65 -28.20
N LEU A 33 19.28 -8.98 -28.61
CA LEU A 33 18.40 -8.24 -27.70
C LEU A 33 17.37 -9.07 -26.92
N THR A 34 17.35 -10.41 -27.05
CA THR A 34 16.39 -11.27 -26.32
C THR A 34 17.03 -12.32 -25.42
N LYS A 35 18.20 -12.04 -24.83
CA LYS A 35 18.70 -12.88 -23.74
C LYS A 35 17.89 -12.62 -22.47
N LYS A 36 16.77 -13.35 -22.30
CA LYS A 36 16.01 -13.44 -21.04
C LYS A 36 17.01 -13.74 -19.92
N GLY A 37 17.27 -12.77 -19.05
CA GLY A 37 18.20 -12.92 -17.94
C GLY A 37 17.91 -14.20 -17.16
N THR A 38 18.95 -15.01 -16.91
CA THR A 38 18.82 -16.25 -16.16
C THR A 38 18.31 -15.94 -14.74
N LYS A 39 17.15 -16.51 -14.40
CA LYS A 39 16.48 -16.26 -13.12
C LYS A 39 17.36 -16.79 -12.00
N ARG A 40 18.09 -15.89 -11.31
CA ARG A 40 18.96 -16.25 -10.17
C ARG A 40 18.10 -16.94 -9.10
N LYS A 41 18.35 -18.22 -8.81
CA LYS A 41 17.72 -18.94 -7.70
C LYS A 41 18.32 -18.42 -6.40
N ARG A 42 17.62 -17.50 -5.72
CA ARG A 42 18.01 -17.06 -4.37
C ARG A 42 17.75 -18.20 -3.40
N ALA A 43 18.79 -18.66 -2.69
CA ALA A 43 18.62 -19.63 -1.61
C ALA A 43 17.63 -19.08 -0.57
N HIS A 44 16.69 -19.91 -0.14
CA HIS A 44 15.76 -19.54 0.92
C HIS A 44 16.53 -19.58 2.23
N VAL A 45 16.52 -18.46 2.96
CA VAL A 45 17.00 -18.45 4.35
C VAL A 45 16.00 -19.29 5.14
N GLY A 46 16.51 -20.26 5.93
CA GLY A 46 15.70 -21.11 6.79
C GLY A 46 14.82 -20.32 7.77
N PRO A 47 13.92 -21.01 8.50
CA PRO A 47 13.06 -20.35 9.49
C PRO A 47 13.92 -19.58 10.50
N CYS A 48 13.40 -18.45 11.01
CA CYS A 48 14.10 -17.73 12.06
C CYS A 48 14.08 -18.55 13.37
N GLU A 49 14.92 -18.15 14.33
CA GLU A 49 15.01 -18.76 15.66
C GLU A 49 13.67 -18.76 16.44
N HIS A 50 12.71 -17.95 16.02
CA HIS A 50 11.36 -17.89 16.58
C HIS A 50 10.37 -18.83 15.88
N GLY A 51 10.85 -19.78 15.08
CA GLY A 51 10.02 -20.78 14.38
C GLY A 51 9.22 -20.26 13.18
N VAL A 52 9.41 -19.02 12.76
CA VAL A 52 8.67 -18.43 11.64
C VAL A 52 9.45 -18.59 10.34
N LYS A 53 8.82 -19.21 9.32
CA LYS A 53 9.41 -19.47 8.00
C LYS A 53 9.99 -18.21 7.33
N TYR A 54 9.31 -17.08 7.44
CA TYR A 54 9.78 -15.80 6.90
C TYR A 54 10.06 -14.80 8.01
N ARG A 55 11.30 -14.32 8.11
CA ARG A 55 11.75 -13.36 9.13
C ARG A 55 10.91 -12.05 9.12
N SER A 56 10.34 -11.69 7.97
CA SER A 56 9.45 -10.53 7.81
C SER A 56 8.06 -10.71 8.46
N TYR A 57 7.64 -11.95 8.73
CA TYR A 57 6.39 -12.28 9.45
C TYR A 57 6.62 -12.49 10.95
N CYS A 58 7.86 -12.74 11.37
CA CYS A 58 8.18 -12.86 12.78
C CYS A 58 7.98 -11.51 13.48
N LYS A 59 7.09 -11.47 14.47
CA LYS A 59 6.80 -10.25 15.24
C LYS A 59 8.05 -9.71 15.95
N VAL A 60 8.91 -10.58 16.46
CA VAL A 60 10.16 -10.20 17.13
C VAL A 60 11.19 -9.72 16.12
N CYS A 61 11.52 -10.51 15.09
CA CYS A 61 12.56 -10.12 14.15
C CYS A 61 12.18 -8.92 13.27
N SER A 62 10.90 -8.71 12.97
CA SER A 62 10.44 -7.60 12.12
C SER A 62 10.12 -6.33 12.89
N ALA A 63 10.11 -6.37 14.24
CA ALA A 63 9.93 -5.20 15.07
C ALA A 63 11.17 -4.30 15.08
N CYS A 64 10.95 -3.01 15.30
CA CYS A 64 11.96 -2.03 15.70
C CYS A 64 11.98 -1.87 17.22
N SER A 65 12.92 -1.07 17.72
CA SER A 65 13.00 -0.68 19.14
C SER A 65 11.71 -0.03 19.67
N HIS A 66 10.92 0.62 18.81
CA HIS A 66 9.63 1.24 19.16
C HIS A 66 8.45 0.24 19.20
N GLY A 67 8.70 -1.07 19.10
CA GLY A 67 7.67 -2.12 19.14
C GLY A 67 6.78 -2.18 17.88
N ARG A 68 7.10 -1.42 16.82
CA ARG A 68 6.37 -1.42 15.55
C ARG A 68 7.15 -2.20 14.49
N ARG A 69 6.48 -2.64 13.42
CA ARG A 69 7.19 -3.25 12.28
C ARG A 69 8.15 -2.23 11.64
N ARG A 70 9.42 -2.58 11.46
CA ARG A 70 10.48 -1.66 10.97
C ARG A 70 10.08 -0.92 9.70
N SER A 71 9.47 -1.61 8.74
CA SER A 71 9.07 -1.02 7.46
C SER A 71 8.01 0.06 7.60
N THR A 72 7.19 0.04 8.65
CA THR A 72 6.07 0.97 8.86
C THR A 72 6.29 1.91 10.06
N CYS A 73 7.44 1.84 10.73
CA CYS A 73 7.75 2.70 11.86
C CYS A 73 8.14 4.10 11.36
N LYS A 74 7.42 5.13 11.79
CA LYS A 74 7.70 6.52 11.41
C LYS A 74 9.02 7.01 12.02
N GLU A 75 9.25 6.71 13.29
CA GLU A 75 10.44 7.12 14.04
C GLU A 75 11.73 6.49 13.47
N CYS A 76 11.64 5.31 12.86
CA CYS A 76 12.76 4.66 12.18
C CYS A 76 12.90 5.07 10.70
N GLY A 77 12.05 5.94 10.17
CA GLY A 77 12.03 6.24 8.73
C GLY A 77 11.77 4.99 7.86
N GLY A 78 10.90 4.10 8.33
CA GLY A 78 10.66 2.80 7.70
C GLY A 78 10.38 2.92 6.20
N ALA A 79 10.80 1.92 5.41
CA ALA A 79 10.73 1.96 3.94
C ALA A 79 9.32 2.14 3.35
N SER A 80 8.26 1.98 4.14
CA SER A 80 6.88 2.25 3.72
C SER A 80 6.42 3.67 4.06
N ILE A 81 7.22 4.49 4.73
CA ILE A 81 6.89 5.86 5.15
C ILE A 81 7.56 6.86 4.18
N CYS A 82 6.80 7.84 3.70
CA CYS A 82 7.34 8.94 2.89
C CYS A 82 7.85 10.08 3.76
N GLU A 83 8.52 11.05 3.15
CA GLU A 83 8.97 12.29 3.81
C GLU A 83 7.83 13.05 4.51
N HIS A 84 6.60 12.96 3.99
CA HIS A 84 5.40 13.53 4.63
C HIS A 84 4.93 12.77 5.88
N GLY A 85 5.65 11.76 6.36
CA GLY A 85 5.29 10.95 7.53
C GLY A 85 4.03 10.09 7.34
N ARG A 86 3.61 9.87 6.09
CA ARG A 86 2.47 9.03 5.70
C ARG A 86 2.96 7.72 5.08
N VAL A 87 2.10 6.70 5.05
CA VAL A 87 2.40 5.48 4.29
C VAL A 87 2.48 5.86 2.80
N ARG A 88 3.59 5.53 2.13
CA ARG A 88 3.90 5.90 0.73
C ARG A 88 2.75 5.60 -0.22
N SER A 89 2.18 4.40 -0.13
CA SER A 89 1.06 3.97 -0.98
C SER A 89 -0.21 4.80 -0.76
N GLN A 90 -0.37 5.43 0.40
CA GLN A 90 -1.54 6.24 0.77
C GLN A 90 -1.29 7.75 0.72
N CYS A 91 -0.07 8.18 0.43
CA CYS A 91 0.29 9.58 0.43
C CYS A 91 -0.15 10.22 -0.89
N LYS A 92 -0.99 11.25 -0.81
CA LYS A 92 -1.45 11.99 -2.01
C LYS A 92 -0.33 12.79 -2.65
N GLU A 93 0.51 13.44 -1.85
CA GLU A 93 1.62 14.27 -2.32
C GLU A 93 2.68 13.44 -3.06
N CYS A 94 2.89 12.18 -2.65
CA CYS A 94 3.80 11.26 -3.34
C CYS A 94 3.14 10.50 -4.51
N GLY A 95 1.88 10.78 -4.87
CA GLY A 95 1.16 10.02 -5.90
C GLY A 95 1.01 8.54 -5.55
N GLY A 96 0.79 8.23 -4.27
CA GLY A 96 0.76 6.87 -3.74
C GLY A 96 -0.16 5.94 -4.53
N SER A 97 0.25 4.68 -4.70
CA SER A 97 -0.44 3.69 -5.53
C SER A 97 -1.89 3.38 -5.13
N GLU A 98 -2.31 3.72 -3.91
CA GLU A 98 -3.69 3.59 -3.46
C GLU A 98 -4.54 4.83 -3.76
N ILE A 99 -3.96 5.91 -4.30
CA ILE A 99 -4.66 7.14 -4.68
C ILE A 99 -4.99 7.07 -6.18
N CYS A 100 -6.25 7.35 -6.53
CA CYS A 100 -6.66 7.49 -7.94
C CYS A 100 -6.42 8.92 -8.43
N GLU A 101 -6.56 9.11 -9.74
CA GLU A 101 -6.53 10.44 -10.38
C GLU A 101 -7.51 11.45 -9.75
N HIS A 102 -8.64 10.97 -9.22
CA HIS A 102 -9.62 11.79 -8.49
C HIS A 102 -9.17 12.22 -7.08
N GLY A 103 -7.93 11.90 -6.67
CA GLY A 103 -7.39 12.24 -5.34
C GLY A 103 -8.06 11.49 -4.17
N ARG A 104 -8.83 10.44 -4.47
CA ARG A 104 -9.51 9.55 -3.51
C ARG A 104 -8.72 8.25 -3.38
N ARG A 105 -8.93 7.49 -2.30
CA ARG A 105 -8.41 6.11 -2.24
C ARG A 105 -9.12 5.27 -3.32
N ARG A 106 -8.37 4.60 -4.19
CA ARG A 106 -8.85 3.78 -5.33
C ARG A 106 -9.97 2.83 -4.91
N SER A 107 -9.79 2.14 -3.79
CA SER A 107 -10.78 1.19 -3.26
C SER A 107 -12.12 1.84 -2.89
N LEU A 108 -12.12 3.14 -2.55
CA LEU A 108 -13.30 3.91 -2.13
C LEU A 108 -13.82 4.87 -3.22
N CYS A 109 -13.13 4.95 -4.36
CA CYS A 109 -13.50 5.87 -5.42
C CYS A 109 -14.65 5.27 -6.25
N LYS A 110 -15.79 5.96 -6.30
CA LYS A 110 -16.94 5.52 -7.09
C LYS A 110 -16.69 5.61 -8.59
N GLU A 111 -16.04 6.70 -9.04
CA GLU A 111 -15.71 6.91 -10.47
C GLU A 111 -14.77 5.82 -10.99
N CYS A 112 -13.85 5.32 -10.16
CA CYS A 112 -12.96 4.22 -10.53
C CYS A 112 -13.57 2.82 -10.31
N GLY A 113 -14.84 2.70 -9.92
CA GLY A 113 -15.45 1.40 -9.59
C GLY A 113 -14.75 0.69 -8.42
N GLY A 114 -14.23 1.46 -7.45
CA GLY A 114 -13.41 0.95 -6.36
C GLY A 114 -14.02 -0.25 -5.66
N GLY A 115 -13.22 -1.31 -5.45
CA GLY A 115 -13.72 -2.61 -4.96
C GLY A 115 -14.38 -2.62 -3.57
N SER A 116 -14.30 -1.51 -2.82
CA SER A 116 -15.07 -1.35 -1.57
C SER A 116 -16.45 -0.74 -1.77
N ILE A 117 -16.84 -0.37 -2.99
CA ILE A 117 -18.16 0.13 -3.35
C ILE A 117 -19.00 -1.04 -3.90
N CYS A 118 -20.26 -1.15 -3.48
CA CYS A 118 -21.22 -2.11 -4.04
C CYS A 118 -21.98 -1.49 -5.22
N GLU A 119 -22.75 -2.31 -5.93
CA GLU A 119 -23.65 -1.87 -7.00
C GLU A 119 -24.63 -0.77 -6.56
N HIS A 120 -25.03 -0.76 -5.28
CA HIS A 120 -25.87 0.29 -4.70
C HIS A 120 -25.14 1.64 -4.47
N GLY A 121 -23.88 1.77 -4.91
CA GLY A 121 -23.08 2.99 -4.73
C GLY A 121 -22.71 3.31 -3.28
N ARG A 122 -22.88 2.34 -2.37
CA ARG A 122 -22.54 2.43 -0.93
C ARG A 122 -21.23 1.67 -0.67
N GLN A 123 -20.54 1.96 0.43
CA GLN A 123 -19.42 1.12 0.84
C GLN A 123 -19.96 -0.28 1.20
N ARG A 124 -19.40 -1.35 0.62
CA ARG A 124 -19.85 -2.75 0.78
C ARG A 124 -20.06 -3.11 2.24
N SER A 125 -19.10 -2.75 3.11
CA SER A 125 -19.17 -3.03 4.54
C SER A 125 -20.34 -2.32 5.25
N GLN A 126 -20.89 -1.25 4.69
CA GLN A 126 -21.99 -0.46 5.26
C GLN A 126 -23.30 -0.62 4.51
N CYS A 127 -23.32 -1.36 3.40
CA CYS A 127 -24.52 -1.54 2.60
C CYS A 127 -25.45 -2.56 3.27
N LYS A 128 -26.67 -2.13 3.59
CA LYS A 128 -27.70 -3.00 4.19
C LYS A 128 -28.18 -4.08 3.21
N GLU A 129 -28.38 -3.71 1.95
CA GLU A 129 -28.82 -4.63 0.89
C GLU A 129 -27.80 -5.74 0.62
N CYS A 130 -26.50 -5.43 0.69
CA CYS A 130 -25.44 -6.43 0.54
C CYS A 130 -25.11 -7.19 1.83
N GLY A 131 -25.85 -6.98 2.94
CA GLY A 131 -25.52 -7.60 4.23
C GLY A 131 -24.14 -7.20 4.76
N GLY A 132 -23.71 -5.97 4.47
CA GLY A 132 -22.38 -5.47 4.79
C GLY A 132 -21.99 -5.72 6.25
N GLY A 133 -20.76 -6.19 6.49
CA GLY A 133 -20.32 -6.64 7.82
C GLY A 133 -20.37 -5.61 8.96
N SER A 134 -20.61 -4.32 8.67
CA SER A 134 -20.85 -3.29 9.68
C SER A 134 -22.32 -3.19 10.09
N ILE A 135 -23.24 -3.90 9.43
CA ILE A 135 -24.67 -3.93 9.71
C ILE A 135 -25.00 -5.22 10.48
N CYS A 136 -25.77 -5.09 11.57
CA CYS A 136 -26.29 -6.25 12.31
C CYS A 136 -27.58 -6.77 11.67
N GLU A 137 -28.06 -7.91 12.14
CA GLU A 137 -29.36 -8.48 11.76
C GLU A 137 -30.53 -7.50 12.00
N HIS A 138 -30.43 -6.64 13.02
CA HIS A 138 -31.41 -5.58 13.29
C HIS A 138 -31.39 -4.42 12.26
N GLY A 139 -30.55 -4.50 11.22
CA GLY A 139 -30.43 -3.46 10.19
C GLY A 139 -29.77 -2.15 10.66
N ARG A 140 -29.17 -2.16 11.86
CA ARG A 140 -28.44 -1.02 12.45
C ARG A 140 -26.93 -1.23 12.28
N ARG A 141 -26.12 -0.17 12.40
CA ARG A 141 -24.66 -0.34 12.47
C ARG A 141 -24.29 -1.12 13.74
N ARG A 142 -23.56 -2.24 13.60
CA ARG A 142 -23.16 -3.15 14.69
C ARG A 142 -22.57 -2.41 15.88
N SER A 143 -21.66 -1.47 15.64
CA SER A 143 -21.01 -0.67 16.69
C SER A 143 -21.98 0.16 17.52
N THR A 144 -23.13 0.53 16.97
CA THR A 144 -24.14 1.38 17.63
C THR A 144 -25.43 0.64 18.00
N CYS A 145 -25.53 -0.64 17.66
CA CYS A 145 -26.70 -1.43 17.95
C CYS A 145 -26.73 -1.78 19.44
N LYS A 146 -27.79 -1.37 20.15
CA LYS A 146 -27.95 -1.66 21.57
C LYS A 146 -28.22 -3.16 21.81
N GLU A 147 -29.05 -3.78 20.97
CA GLU A 147 -29.38 -5.21 21.06
C GLU A 147 -28.14 -6.09 20.86
N CYS A 148 -27.20 -5.68 20.00
CA CYS A 148 -25.94 -6.41 19.80
C CYS A 148 -24.83 -6.03 20.79
N GLY A 149 -25.09 -5.17 21.78
CA GLY A 149 -24.04 -4.67 22.69
C GLY A 149 -22.89 -3.97 21.96
N GLY A 150 -23.20 -3.24 20.88
CA GLY A 150 -22.20 -2.65 19.99
C GLY A 150 -21.16 -1.84 20.75
N GLY A 151 -19.88 -1.92 20.37
CA GLY A 151 -18.77 -1.35 21.14
C GLY A 151 -18.82 0.16 21.41
N SER A 152 -19.69 0.91 20.73
CA SER A 152 -19.96 2.33 21.03
C SER A 152 -21.04 2.55 22.11
N ILE A 153 -21.70 1.48 22.57
CA ILE A 153 -22.70 1.48 23.62
C ILE A 153 -22.01 1.09 24.95
N CYS A 154 -22.30 1.81 26.02
CA CYS A 154 -21.87 1.44 27.37
C CYS A 154 -22.86 0.48 28.01
N GLU A 155 -22.49 -0.09 29.16
CA GLU A 155 -23.38 -0.90 29.99
C GLU A 155 -24.70 -0.20 30.33
N HIS A 156 -24.69 1.14 30.46
CA HIS A 156 -25.89 1.97 30.67
C HIS A 156 -26.81 2.10 29.43
N GLY A 157 -26.54 1.40 28.33
CA GLY A 157 -27.35 1.43 27.11
C GLY A 157 -27.30 2.77 26.35
N ARG A 158 -26.34 3.64 26.68
CA ARG A 158 -26.10 4.95 26.04
C ARG A 158 -24.85 4.89 25.17
N ARG A 159 -24.67 5.83 24.23
CA ARG A 159 -23.39 5.90 23.50
C ARG A 159 -22.30 6.33 24.49
N ARG A 160 -21.18 5.60 24.56
CA ARG A 160 -20.08 5.80 25.53
C ARG A 160 -19.67 7.28 25.63
N PHE A 161 -19.39 7.93 24.50
CA PHE A 161 -19.00 9.34 24.43
C PHE A 161 -20.08 10.36 24.85
N ARG A 162 -21.34 9.94 25.02
CA ARG A 162 -22.46 10.77 25.53
C ARG A 162 -22.94 10.32 26.90
N CYS A 163 -22.37 9.27 27.47
CA CYS A 163 -22.73 8.80 28.79
C CYS A 163 -22.07 9.69 29.83
N LYS A 164 -22.87 10.38 30.66
CA LYS A 164 -22.36 11.26 31.72
C LYS A 164 -21.61 10.50 32.81
N GLU A 165 -21.86 9.21 32.97
CA GLU A 165 -21.19 8.34 33.94
C GLU A 165 -19.84 7.89 33.36
N CYS A 166 -19.81 7.33 32.13
CA CYS A 166 -18.57 6.90 31.49
C CYS A 166 -17.67 8.07 31.02
N GLY A 167 -18.24 9.25 30.73
CA GLY A 167 -17.50 10.41 30.24
C GLY A 167 -16.67 11.13 31.31
N LYS A 168 -16.76 10.70 32.57
CA LYS A 168 -15.95 11.22 33.69
C LYS A 168 -14.63 10.48 33.88
N GLU A 169 -14.46 9.31 33.26
CA GLU A 169 -13.30 8.42 33.42
C GLU A 169 -12.47 8.31 32.13
N CYS A 170 -12.23 9.45 31.46
CA CYS A 170 -11.41 9.53 30.24
C CYS A 170 -10.02 10.07 30.54
#